data_AF-A0A2P5SVC6-F1
#
_entry.id   AF-A0A2P5SVC6-F1
#
_cell.length_a   1.000
_cell.length_b   1.000
_cell.length_c   1.000
_cell.angle_alpha   90.00
_cell.angle_beta   90.00
_cell.angle_gamma   90.00
#
_symmetry.space_group_name_H-M   'P 1'
#
loop_
_entity.id
_entity.type
_entity.pdbx_description
1 polymer ?
#
loop_
_entity_poly.entity_id
_entity_poly.type
_entity_poly.pdbx_seq_one_letter_code
_entity_poly.pdbx_strand_id
1 'polypeptide(L)'
;MEGISIWQLLIIAMIVVLLFGTDKLRNLGSDLGSSIRGFKKAMNEDDDHDISKERDDEINKNIMIDRSKNLCEDEKTNNEKND
;
A
#
# COMPACT_ATOMS: atom_id res chain seq x y z
N MET A 1 -27.20 -20.11 25.24
CA MET A 1 -26.10 -20.27 24.28
C MET A 1 -25.26 -19.02 24.37
N GLU A 2 -24.13 -19.09 25.06
CA GLU A 2 -23.18 -17.97 25.11
C GLU A 2 -22.54 -17.84 23.72
N GLY A 3 -22.99 -16.85 22.95
CA GLY A 3 -22.41 -16.56 21.64
C GLY A 3 -21.02 -15.96 21.78
N ILE A 4 -20.16 -16.20 20.80
CA ILE A 4 -18.86 -15.53 20.71
C ILE A 4 -19.13 -14.04 20.51
N SER A 5 -18.99 -13.27 21.58
CA SER A 5 -19.15 -11.82 21.54
C SER A 5 -17.87 -11.16 21.03
N ILE A 6 -18.04 -10.02 20.35
CA ILE A 6 -16.94 -9.24 19.76
C ILE A 6 -15.86 -8.90 20.81
N TRP A 7 -16.26 -8.68 22.07
CA TRP A 7 -15.37 -8.34 23.17
C TRP A 7 -14.36 -9.46 23.51
N GLN A 8 -14.78 -10.72 23.42
CA GLN A 8 -13.92 -11.88 23.64
C GLN A 8 -12.87 -12.00 22.53
N LEU A 9 -13.27 -11.76 21.26
CA LEU A 9 -12.34 -11.79 20.13
C LEU A 9 -11.26 -10.72 20.25
N LEU A 10 -11.60 -9.52 20.73
CA LEU A 10 -10.61 -8.45 20.97
C LEU A 10 -9.58 -8.84 22.04
N ILE A 11 -10.03 -9.42 23.15
CA ILE A 11 -9.14 -9.92 24.21
C ILE A 11 -8.19 -10.99 23.67
N ILE A 12 -8.71 -11.95 22.90
CA ILE A 12 -7.91 -13.04 22.33
C ILE A 12 -6.90 -12.48 21.31
N ALA A 13 -7.34 -11.58 20.43
CA ALA A 13 -6.49 -10.95 19.43
C ALA A 13 -5.32 -10.21 20.10
N MET A 14 -5.58 -9.49 21.21
CA MET A 14 -4.53 -8.80 21.95
C MET A 14 -3.47 -9.76 22.51
N ILE A 15 -3.88 -10.90 23.06
CA ILE A 15 -2.96 -11.92 23.56
C ILE A 15 -2.13 -12.52 22.40
N VAL A 16 -2.77 -12.84 21.27
CA VAL A 16 -2.08 -13.37 20.08
C VAL A 16 -1.04 -12.37 19.57
N VAL A 17 -1.37 -11.08 19.49
CA VAL A 17 -0.43 -10.03 19.07
C VAL A 17 0.77 -9.95 20.03
N LEU A 18 0.56 -10.07 21.34
CA LEU A 18 1.65 -10.06 22.32
C LEU A 18 2.54 -11.31 22.24
N LEU A 19 1.97 -12.48 21.95
CA LEU A 19 2.72 -13.74 21.83
C LEU A 19 3.55 -13.81 20.54
N PHE A 20 2.94 -13.43 19.41
CA PHE A 20 3.57 -13.52 18.10
C PHE A 20 4.34 -12.25 17.72
N GLY A 21 4.10 -11.14 18.42
CA GLY A 21 4.60 -9.82 18.09
C GLY A 21 3.87 -9.20 16.89
N THR A 22 3.88 -7.87 16.80
CA THR A 22 3.26 -7.14 15.67
C THR A 22 3.99 -7.37 14.36
N ASP A 23 5.28 -7.69 14.37
CA ASP A 23 6.09 -7.81 13.16
C ASP A 23 5.71 -9.02 12.31
N LYS A 24 5.49 -10.18 12.94
CA LYS A 24 5.02 -11.38 12.23
C LYS A 24 3.58 -11.22 11.75
N LEU A 25 2.70 -10.66 12.60
CA LEU A 25 1.32 -10.41 12.23
C LEU A 25 1.18 -9.38 11.11
N ARG A 26 2.04 -8.36 11.07
CA ARG A 26 2.02 -7.35 10.01
C ARG A 26 2.50 -7.93 8.67
N ASN A 27 3.55 -8.76 8.67
CA ASN A 27 4.02 -9.37 7.43
C ASN A 27 2.99 -10.34 6.84
N LEU A 28 2.47 -11.29 7.64
CA LEU A 28 1.44 -12.21 7.18
C LEU A 28 0.10 -11.50 6.91
N GLY A 29 -0.25 -10.51 7.72
CA GLY A 29 -1.48 -9.73 7.58
C GLY A 29 -1.49 -8.82 6.36
N SER A 30 -0.32 -8.34 5.91
CA SER A 30 -0.20 -7.57 4.66
C SER A 30 -0.53 -8.44 3.44
N ASP A 31 -0.01 -9.67 3.41
CA ASP A 31 -0.22 -10.61 2.31
C ASP A 31 -1.68 -11.09 2.27
N LEU A 32 -2.19 -11.56 3.41
CA LEU A 32 -3.58 -12.01 3.53
C LEU A 32 -4.58 -10.85 3.38
N GLY A 33 -4.22 -9.68 3.89
CA GLY A 33 -5.02 -8.46 3.81
C GLY A 33 -5.15 -7.93 2.39
N SER A 34 -4.12 -8.09 1.56
CA SER A 34 -4.18 -7.74 0.14
C SER A 34 -5.11 -8.68 -0.63
N SER A 35 -5.04 -10.00 -0.35
CA SER A 35 -5.94 -10.98 -0.96
C SER A 35 -7.41 -10.77 -0.56
N ILE A 36 -7.70 -10.51 0.73
CA ILE A 36 -9.07 -10.29 1.20
C ILE A 36 -9.65 -8.96 0.69
N ARG A 37 -8.80 -7.95 0.44
CA ARG A 37 -9.22 -6.66 -0.11
C ARG A 37 -9.70 -6.78 -1.56
N GLY A 38 -9.06 -7.62 -2.36
CA GLY A 38 -9.53 -7.97 -3.71
C GLY A 38 -10.87 -8.71 -3.70
N PHE A 39 -11.03 -9.66 -2.77
CA PHE A 39 -12.30 -10.38 -2.58
C PHE A 39 -13.44 -9.45 -2.16
N LYS A 40 -13.19 -8.54 -1.22
CA LYS A 40 -14.18 -7.52 -0.84
C LYS A 40 -14.52 -6.62 -2.03
N LYS A 41 -13.52 -6.16 -2.80
CA LYS A 41 -13.75 -5.29 -3.96
C LYS A 41 -14.63 -5.96 -5.01
N ALA A 42 -14.34 -7.21 -5.37
CA ALA A 42 -15.18 -7.98 -6.30
C ALA A 42 -16.61 -8.18 -5.78
N MET A 43 -16.76 -8.51 -4.50
CA MET A 43 -18.09 -8.67 -3.88
C MET A 43 -18.91 -7.36 -3.85
N ASN A 44 -18.25 -6.19 -3.76
CA ASN A 44 -18.95 -4.90 -3.78
C ASN A 44 -19.15 -4.36 -5.21
N GLU A 45 -18.36 -4.81 -6.20
CA GLU A 45 -18.53 -4.48 -7.62
C GLU A 45 -19.79 -5.12 -8.24
N ASP A 46 -20.25 -6.24 -7.69
CA ASP A 46 -21.52 -6.86 -8.08
C ASP A 46 -22.76 -6.09 -7.57
N ASP A 47 -22.61 -5.29 -6.51
CA ASP A 47 -23.69 -4.51 -5.88
C ASP A 47 -23.74 -3.04 -6.33
N ASP A 48 -22.63 -2.43 -6.74
CA ASP A 48 -22.55 -1.03 -7.19
C ASP A 48 -21.73 -0.88 -8.48
N HIS A 49 -22.42 -0.73 -9.61
CA HIS A 49 -21.87 -0.14 -10.83
C HIS A 49 -21.68 1.37 -10.59
N ASP A 50 -20.53 1.79 -10.03
CA ASP A 50 -19.77 3.05 -10.30
C ASP A 50 -18.78 3.34 -9.15
N ILE A 51 -17.69 4.04 -9.51
CA ILE A 51 -16.66 4.67 -8.67
C ILE A 51 -15.39 3.83 -8.44
N SER A 52 -14.58 3.85 -9.50
CA SER A 52 -13.13 4.02 -9.44
C SER A 52 -12.62 4.76 -8.19
N LYS A 53 -11.85 4.05 -7.35
CA LYS A 53 -10.90 4.67 -6.41
C LYS A 53 -9.55 3.98 -6.50
N GLU A 54 -8.82 4.46 -7.49
CA GLU A 54 -7.39 4.79 -7.45
C GLU A 54 -6.85 4.95 -6.02
N ARG A 55 -5.88 4.10 -5.67
CA ARG A 55 -4.87 4.34 -4.63
C ARG A 55 -3.58 3.65 -5.05
N ASP A 56 -3.01 4.14 -6.14
CA ASP A 56 -1.64 3.86 -6.60
C ASP A 56 -0.77 5.14 -6.60
N ASP A 57 -1.09 6.10 -5.71
CA ASP A 57 -0.50 7.44 -5.67
C ASP A 57 0.92 7.55 -5.09
N GLU A 58 1.57 6.46 -4.65
CA GLU A 58 2.91 6.57 -4.05
C GLU A 58 4.06 6.04 -4.92
N ILE A 59 3.79 5.15 -5.88
CA ILE A 59 4.85 4.54 -6.69
C ILE A 59 5.18 5.38 -7.94
N ASN A 60 4.18 6.04 -8.54
CA ASN A 60 4.38 6.74 -9.82
C ASN A 60 5.00 8.16 -9.67
N LYS A 61 4.87 8.80 -8.49
CA LYS A 61 5.47 10.12 -8.26
C LYS A 61 7.00 10.08 -8.20
N ASN A 62 7.56 8.98 -7.70
CA ASN A 62 9.01 8.82 -7.56
C ASN A 62 9.69 8.57 -8.92
N ILE A 63 8.99 7.96 -9.88
CA ILE A 63 9.52 7.66 -11.23
C ILE A 63 9.56 8.93 -12.10
N MET A 64 8.60 9.85 -11.92
CA MET A 64 8.53 11.08 -12.72
C MET A 64 9.52 12.16 -12.24
N ILE A 65 9.80 12.22 -10.94
CA ILE A 65 10.74 13.21 -10.36
C ILE A 65 12.20 12.88 -10.72
N ASP A 66 12.55 11.60 -10.84
CA ASP A 66 13.94 11.17 -11.12
C ASP A 66 14.36 11.38 -12.57
N ARG A 67 13.41 11.26 -13.52
CA ARG A 67 13.64 11.55 -14.93
C ARG A 67 13.82 13.05 -15.21
N SER A 68 13.19 13.91 -14.42
CA SER A 68 13.27 15.37 -14.60
C SER A 68 14.60 15.97 -14.16
N LYS A 69 15.39 15.29 -13.30
CA LYS A 69 16.69 15.81 -12.83
C LYS A 69 17.86 15.49 -13.75
N ASN A 70 17.78 14.38 -14.50
CA ASN A 70 18.84 13.95 -15.41
C ASN A 70 18.82 14.67 -16.78
N LEU A 71 17.81 15.49 -17.08
CA LEU A 71 17.74 16.29 -18.32
C LEU A 71 18.38 17.69 -18.21
N CYS A 72 18.80 18.11 -17.02
CA CYS A 72 19.33 19.48 -16.80
C CYS A 72 20.85 19.55 -16.56
N GLU A 73 21.56 18.41 -16.50
CA GLU A 73 23.02 18.42 -16.31
C GLU A 73 23.82 18.44 -17.63
N ASP A 74 23.22 18.13 -18.79
CA ASP A 74 23.96 18.03 -20.06
C ASP A 74 24.06 19.34 -20.87
N GLU A 75 23.50 20.46 -20.40
CA GLU A 75 23.55 21.75 -21.14
C GLU A 75 24.61 22.74 -20.63
N LYS A 76 25.59 22.32 -19.81
CA LYS A 76 26.61 23.22 -19.22
C LYS A 76 28.07 22.92 -19.55
N THR A 77 28.39 22.11 -20.56
CA THR A 77 29.79 21.77 -20.90
C THR A 77 30.23 22.12 -22.32
N ASN A 78 29.44 22.83 -23.13
CA ASN A 78 29.81 23.18 -24.51
C ASN A 78 30.00 24.69 -24.82
N ASN A 79 30.12 25.56 -23.82
CA ASN A 79 30.37 27.00 -24.04
C ASN A 79 31.67 27.52 -23.39
N GLU A 80 32.71 26.69 -23.35
CA GLU A 80 34.06 27.14 -22.93
C GLU A 80 35.15 26.52 -23.80
N LYS A 81 34.96 26.58 -25.12
CA LYS A 81 36.03 26.36 -26.10
C LYS A 81 35.56 26.83 -27.47
N ASN A 82 35.73 28.12 -27.72
CA ASN A 82 36.22 28.64 -29.00
C ASN A 82 36.49 30.13 -28.82
N ASP A 83 37.77 30.44 -29.02
CA ASP A 83 38.34 31.76 -29.22
C ASP A 83 37.63 32.58 -30.31
#